data_AF-A0A7X8UWX1-F1
#
_entry.id   AF-A0A7X8UWX1-F1
#
_cell.length_a   1.000
_cell.length_b   1.000
_cell.length_c   1.000
_cell.angle_alpha   90.00
_cell.angle_beta   90.00
_cell.angle_gamma   90.00
#
_symmetry.space_group_name_H-M   'P 1'
#
loop_
_entity.id
_entity.type
_entity.pdbx_description
1 polymer ?
#
loop_
_entity_poly.entity_id
_entity_poly.type
_entity_poly.pdbx_seq_one_letter_code
_entity_poly.pdbx_strand_id
1 'polypeptide(L)'
;VLTTLWIVALTNAFNFMDNMDGLSAGAAALTSLVLALCAFLAGQIFVPCLLLLIAGAVVGFLVYNFPPASIFMGDAGSLVIGYFLAVCAVLTTYYDPRQQLTPFGILVPMLVFAIPLYDMISVVIQRYRIGYSIFSSDCRHFSHRLVKLGLSKRSALLTIYLATLATALSAILLPLSNWLMAVLIFGQCLCVILIIAILEFRHAENSR
;
A
#
# COMPACT_ATOMS: atom_id res chain seq x y z
N VAL A 1 -2.20 2.52 -21.92
CA VAL A 1 -3.43 2.72 -21.10
C VAL A 1 -3.31 2.07 -19.73
N LEU A 2 -3.10 0.76 -19.61
CA LEU A 2 -3.02 0.07 -18.30
C LEU A 2 -1.93 0.64 -17.38
N THR A 3 -0.72 0.86 -17.90
CA THR A 3 0.40 1.47 -17.15
C THR A 3 0.05 2.87 -16.63
N THR A 4 -0.63 3.68 -17.44
CA THR A 4 -1.08 5.03 -17.05
C THR A 4 -2.09 4.95 -15.91
N LEU A 5 -3.06 4.04 -16.00
CA LEU A 5 -4.04 3.82 -14.94
C LEU A 5 -3.37 3.37 -13.63
N TRP A 6 -2.40 2.47 -13.72
CA TRP A 6 -1.61 2.02 -12.57
C TRP A 6 -0.87 3.18 -11.89
N ILE A 7 -0.15 3.99 -12.68
CA ILE A 7 0.59 5.14 -12.16
C ILE A 7 -0.35 6.15 -11.50
N VAL A 8 -1.45 6.51 -12.16
CA VAL A 8 -2.44 7.44 -11.60
C VAL A 8 -3.06 6.87 -10.32
N ALA A 9 -3.43 5.58 -10.31
CA ALA A 9 -4.02 4.93 -9.15
C ALA A 9 -3.06 4.93 -7.95
N LEU A 10 -1.81 4.50 -8.12
CA LEU A 10 -0.86 4.48 -7.00
C LEU A 10 -0.51 5.88 -6.50
N THR A 11 -0.34 6.84 -7.43
CA THR A 11 -0.05 8.23 -7.08
C THR A 11 -1.14 8.80 -6.17
N ASN A 12 -2.40 8.58 -6.54
CA ASN A 12 -3.54 9.01 -5.73
C ASN A 12 -3.71 8.17 -4.45
N ALA A 13 -3.35 6.88 -4.47
CA ALA A 13 -3.42 6.04 -3.28
C ALA A 13 -2.49 6.57 -2.17
N PHE A 14 -1.25 6.92 -2.50
CA PHE A 14 -0.31 7.50 -1.52
C PHE A 14 -0.69 8.91 -1.06
N ASN A 15 -1.29 9.70 -1.94
CA ASN A 15 -1.87 11.00 -1.57
C ASN A 15 -3.06 10.84 -0.61
N PHE A 16 -3.95 9.89 -0.87
CA PHE A 16 -5.09 9.60 0.01
C PHE A 16 -4.63 9.07 1.37
N MET A 17 -3.57 8.26 1.42
CA MET A 17 -3.00 7.77 2.68
C MET A 17 -2.34 8.87 3.52
N ASP A 18 -2.01 10.04 2.96
CA ASP A 18 -1.40 11.15 3.70
C ASP A 18 -2.43 11.93 4.55
N ASN A 19 -3.24 11.19 5.30
CA ASN A 19 -4.34 11.70 6.12
C ASN A 19 -4.09 11.53 7.63
N MET A 20 -2.98 10.89 8.01
CA MET A 20 -2.59 10.60 9.40
C MET A 20 -1.07 10.55 9.51
N ASP A 21 -0.53 11.14 10.57
CA ASP A 21 0.89 11.11 10.95
C ASP A 21 1.50 9.71 10.79
N GLY A 22 2.60 9.63 10.04
CA GLY A 22 3.36 8.41 9.77
C GLY A 22 2.77 7.49 8.71
N LEU A 23 1.49 7.61 8.36
CA LEU A 23 0.79 6.59 7.58
C LEU A 23 1.35 6.40 6.17
N SER A 24 1.36 7.46 5.36
CA SER A 24 1.83 7.40 3.98
C SER A 24 3.33 7.09 3.91
N ALA A 25 4.13 7.73 4.79
CA ALA A 25 5.57 7.49 4.89
C ALA A 25 5.90 6.03 5.28
N GLY A 26 5.26 5.48 6.30
CA GLY A 26 5.51 4.10 6.69
C GLY A 26 5.05 3.09 5.65
N ALA A 27 3.88 3.29 5.05
CA ALA A 27 3.43 2.43 3.95
C ALA A 27 4.42 2.48 2.77
N ALA A 28 4.94 3.66 2.43
CA ALA A 28 5.95 3.81 1.37
C ALA A 28 7.27 3.11 1.73
N ALA A 29 7.74 3.25 2.97
CA ALA A 29 8.94 2.55 3.43
C ALA A 29 8.77 1.02 3.37
N LEU A 30 7.65 0.48 3.88
CA LEU A 30 7.40 -0.97 3.88
C LEU A 30 7.26 -1.53 2.47
N THR A 31 6.44 -0.87 1.63
CA THR A 31 6.22 -1.33 0.24
C THR A 31 7.49 -1.22 -0.60
N SER A 32 8.27 -0.14 -0.44
CA SER A 32 9.54 0.02 -1.16
C SER A 32 10.57 -1.04 -0.78
N LEU A 33 10.71 -1.37 0.52
CA LEU A 33 11.62 -2.42 0.99
C LEU A 33 11.25 -3.80 0.45
N VAL A 34 9.97 -4.16 0.52
CA VAL A 34 9.52 -5.46 0.01
C VAL A 34 9.69 -5.53 -1.52
N LEU A 35 9.33 -4.48 -2.23
CA LEU A 35 9.48 -4.43 -3.68
C LEU A 35 10.97 -4.47 -4.09
N ALA A 36 11.85 -3.83 -3.33
CA ALA A 36 13.29 -3.88 -3.53
C ALA A 36 13.78 -5.33 -3.37
N LEU A 37 13.35 -6.02 -2.32
CA LEU A 37 13.69 -7.42 -2.12
C LEU A 37 13.21 -8.29 -3.29
N CYS A 38 11.96 -8.13 -3.74
CA CYS A 38 11.45 -8.84 -4.91
C CYS A 38 12.28 -8.58 -6.17
N ALA A 39 12.60 -7.32 -6.47
CA ALA A 39 13.39 -6.96 -7.65
C ALA A 39 14.83 -7.50 -7.56
N PHE A 40 15.43 -7.46 -6.37
CA PHE A 40 16.76 -8.01 -6.11
C PHE A 40 16.79 -9.54 -6.30
N LEU A 41 15.79 -10.25 -5.77
CA LEU A 41 15.66 -11.71 -5.93
C LEU A 41 15.42 -12.11 -7.40
N ALA A 42 14.82 -11.23 -8.21
CA ALA A 42 14.71 -11.40 -9.66
C ALA A 42 16.01 -11.10 -10.44
N GLY A 43 17.13 -10.87 -9.73
CA GLY A 43 18.44 -10.61 -10.32
C GLY A 43 18.65 -9.18 -10.84
N GLN A 44 17.76 -8.25 -10.49
CA GLN A 44 17.89 -6.85 -10.90
C GLN A 44 18.71 -6.06 -9.87
N ILE A 45 19.45 -5.06 -10.34
CA ILE A 45 20.27 -4.17 -9.48
C ILE A 45 19.74 -2.74 -9.49
N PHE A 46 19.36 -2.23 -10.67
CA PHE A 46 18.96 -0.84 -10.82
C PHE A 46 17.70 -0.47 -10.01
N VAL A 47 16.61 -1.21 -10.21
CA VAL A 47 15.32 -0.95 -9.54
C VAL A 47 15.39 -1.09 -8.01
N PRO A 48 15.99 -2.15 -7.42
CA PRO A 48 16.11 -2.22 -5.97
C PRO A 48 16.95 -1.10 -5.37
N CYS A 49 18.00 -0.61 -6.05
CA CYS A 49 18.75 0.56 -5.57
C CYS A 49 17.87 1.83 -5.50
N LEU A 50 17.02 2.07 -6.52
CA LEU A 50 16.06 3.18 -6.50
C LEU A 50 15.05 3.05 -5.36
N LEU A 51 14.55 1.83 -5.13
CA LEU A 51 13.60 1.54 -4.07
C LEU A 51 14.21 1.69 -2.67
N LEU A 52 15.47 1.28 -2.48
CA LEU A 52 16.19 1.49 -1.22
C LEU A 52 16.52 2.97 -0.97
N LEU A 53 16.77 3.74 -2.03
CA LEU A 53 16.96 5.19 -1.93
C LEU A 53 15.69 5.88 -1.42
N ILE A 54 14.53 5.60 -2.03
CA ILE A 54 13.27 6.18 -1.56
C ILE A 54 12.89 5.64 -0.17
N ALA A 55 13.16 4.36 0.13
CA ALA A 55 12.97 3.80 1.47
C ALA A 55 13.77 4.58 2.51
N GLY A 56 15.06 4.83 2.26
CA GLY A 56 15.94 5.58 3.17
C GLY A 56 15.47 7.02 3.37
N ALA A 57 15.13 7.72 2.28
CA ALA A 57 14.61 9.09 2.36
C ALA A 57 13.31 9.17 3.17
N VAL A 58 12.38 8.25 2.94
CA VAL A 58 11.09 8.22 3.64
C VAL A 58 11.24 7.78 5.10
N VAL A 59 12.15 6.84 5.41
CA VAL A 59 12.47 6.48 6.80
C VAL A 59 13.07 7.66 7.56
N GLY A 60 13.98 8.42 6.93
CA GLY A 60 14.52 9.66 7.51
C GLY A 60 13.43 10.69 7.80
N PHE A 61 12.49 10.87 6.87
CA PHE A 61 11.31 11.72 7.08
C PHE A 61 10.38 11.18 8.18
N LEU A 62 10.19 9.86 8.24
CA LEU A 62 9.29 9.19 9.18
C LEU A 62 9.69 9.45 10.64
N VAL A 63 10.98 9.62 10.95
CA VAL A 63 11.45 10.01 12.29
C VAL A 63 10.75 11.29 12.79
N TYR A 64 10.51 12.25 11.89
CA TYR A 64 9.88 13.53 12.20
C TYR A 64 8.36 13.50 11.99
N ASN A 65 7.85 12.57 11.18
CA ASN A 65 6.44 12.44 10.85
C ASN A 65 5.71 11.38 11.70
N PHE A 66 6.42 10.56 12.48
CA PHE A 66 5.80 9.55 13.34
C PHE A 66 4.99 10.21 14.48
N PRO A 67 3.81 9.69 14.85
CA PRO A 67 2.92 10.39 15.79
C PRO A 67 3.55 10.65 17.18
N PRO A 68 3.56 11.90 17.68
CA PRO A 68 3.03 13.12 17.05
C PRO A 68 3.99 13.76 16.03
N ALA A 69 3.48 14.10 14.83
CA ALA A 69 4.31 14.66 13.76
C ALA A 69 4.80 16.08 14.05
N SER A 70 6.05 16.37 13.65
CA SER A 70 6.66 17.70 13.66
C SER A 70 6.68 18.36 12.28
N ILE A 71 6.66 17.55 11.22
CA ILE A 71 6.55 17.99 9.82
C ILE A 71 5.53 17.13 9.07
N PHE A 72 4.83 17.74 8.11
CA PHE A 72 3.83 17.09 7.26
C PHE A 72 4.38 16.82 5.87
N MET A 73 3.91 15.75 5.23
CA MET A 73 4.36 15.35 3.89
C MET A 73 3.72 16.23 2.82
N GLY A 74 2.40 16.39 2.88
CA GLY A 74 1.63 17.20 1.95
C GLY A 74 1.61 16.61 0.54
N ASP A 75 0.93 17.31 -0.38
CA ASP A 75 0.78 16.86 -1.77
C ASP A 75 2.14 16.75 -2.49
N ALA A 76 3.07 17.66 -2.19
CA ALA A 76 4.40 17.67 -2.79
C ALA A 76 5.18 16.37 -2.50
N GLY A 77 5.09 15.83 -1.28
CA GLY A 77 5.75 14.58 -0.93
C GLY A 77 4.97 13.35 -1.37
N SER A 78 3.67 13.31 -1.07
CA SER A 78 2.85 12.11 -1.25
C SER A 78 2.64 11.74 -2.72
N LEU A 79 2.45 12.73 -3.61
CA LEU A 79 2.33 12.50 -5.05
C LEU A 79 3.65 12.00 -5.66
N VAL A 80 4.78 12.59 -5.25
CA VAL A 80 6.11 12.18 -5.74
C VAL A 80 6.42 10.75 -5.31
N ILE A 81 6.17 10.41 -4.05
CA ILE A 81 6.39 9.05 -3.53
C ILE A 81 5.51 8.05 -4.26
N GLY A 82 4.21 8.33 -4.40
CA GLY A 82 3.28 7.44 -5.09
C GLY A 82 3.64 7.22 -6.56
N TYR A 83 4.01 8.29 -7.26
CA TYR A 83 4.49 8.21 -8.65
C TYR A 83 5.78 7.39 -8.76
N PHE A 84 6.76 7.66 -7.90
CA PHE A 84 8.06 6.96 -7.91
C PHE A 84 7.89 5.46 -7.68
N LEU A 85 7.09 5.07 -6.68
CA LEU A 85 6.78 3.67 -6.39
C LEU A 85 6.03 3.00 -7.53
N ALA A 86 5.08 3.70 -8.17
CA ALA A 86 4.37 3.17 -9.33
C ALA A 86 5.31 2.93 -10.52
N VAL A 87 6.24 3.85 -10.79
CA VAL A 87 7.23 3.71 -11.86
C VAL A 87 8.19 2.57 -11.56
N CYS A 88 8.72 2.46 -10.33
CA CYS A 88 9.57 1.33 -9.94
C CYS A 88 8.84 -0.01 -10.06
N ALA A 89 7.55 -0.08 -9.71
CA ALA A 89 6.75 -1.27 -9.91
C ALA A 89 6.61 -1.63 -11.39
N VAL A 90 6.42 -0.64 -12.28
CA VAL A 90 6.36 -0.89 -13.73
C VAL A 90 7.71 -1.29 -14.31
N LEU A 91 8.81 -0.72 -13.82
CA LEU A 91 10.17 -1.00 -14.30
C LEU A 91 10.69 -2.38 -13.87
N THR A 92 10.15 -2.94 -12.80
CA THR A 92 10.59 -4.24 -12.29
C THR A 92 10.20 -5.36 -13.25
N THR A 93 11.18 -6.17 -13.67
CA THR A 93 10.91 -7.40 -14.42
C THR A 93 10.48 -8.52 -13.47
N TYR A 94 9.21 -8.91 -13.49
CA TYR A 94 8.67 -9.91 -12.56
C TYR A 94 8.69 -11.35 -13.06
N TYR A 95 8.88 -11.54 -14.37
CA TYR A 95 8.88 -12.86 -15.00
C TYR A 95 9.93 -12.87 -16.10
N ASP A 96 10.86 -13.81 -16.01
CA ASP A 96 11.85 -14.12 -17.04
C ASP A 96 11.80 -15.64 -17.27
N PRO A 97 11.38 -16.11 -18.46
CA PRO A 97 11.34 -17.54 -18.79
C PRO A 97 12.70 -18.27 -18.66
N ARG A 98 13.80 -17.52 -18.67
CA ARG A 98 15.16 -18.08 -18.48
C ARG A 98 15.44 -18.41 -17.02
N GLN A 99 14.75 -17.73 -16.11
CA GLN A 99 14.76 -18.04 -14.70
C GLN A 99 13.64 -19.07 -14.46
N GLN A 100 13.86 -20.08 -13.61
CA GLN A 100 12.85 -21.10 -13.30
C GLN A 100 11.72 -20.54 -12.40
N LEU A 101 11.20 -19.36 -12.75
CA LEU A 101 10.17 -18.62 -12.05
C LEU A 101 8.81 -18.82 -12.73
N THR A 102 7.75 -18.63 -11.97
CA THR A 102 6.38 -18.75 -12.45
C THR A 102 5.82 -17.40 -12.91
N PRO A 103 4.85 -17.37 -13.83
CA PRO A 103 4.23 -16.13 -14.30
C PRO A 103 3.50 -15.33 -13.21
N PHE A 104 3.22 -15.94 -12.06
CA PHE A 104 2.52 -15.28 -10.95
C PHE A 104 3.30 -14.10 -10.37
N GLY A 105 4.62 -14.02 -10.60
CA GLY A 105 5.43 -12.87 -10.21
C GLY A 105 4.88 -11.53 -10.72
N ILE A 106 4.20 -11.51 -11.89
CA ILE A 106 3.60 -10.29 -12.47
C ILE A 106 2.57 -9.66 -11.53
N LEU A 107 2.01 -10.42 -10.59
CA LEU A 107 1.01 -9.98 -9.63
C LEU A 107 1.61 -9.42 -8.33
N VAL A 108 2.94 -9.46 -8.16
CA VAL A 108 3.64 -8.92 -6.97
C VAL A 108 3.21 -7.50 -6.62
N PRO A 109 3.15 -6.52 -7.56
CA PRO A 109 2.72 -5.16 -7.24
C PRO A 109 1.33 -5.09 -6.62
N MET A 110 0.41 -5.96 -7.05
CA MET A 110 -0.96 -5.95 -6.54
C MET A 110 -1.02 -6.29 -5.05
N LEU A 111 -0.18 -7.21 -4.59
CA LEU A 111 -0.11 -7.61 -3.17
C LEU A 111 0.70 -6.63 -2.33
N VAL A 112 1.81 -6.13 -2.87
CA VAL A 112 2.64 -5.14 -2.19
C VAL A 112 1.83 -3.87 -1.90
N PHE A 113 1.06 -3.39 -2.88
CA PHE A 113 0.26 -2.17 -2.74
C PHE A 113 -1.21 -2.44 -2.37
N ALA A 114 -1.55 -3.65 -1.90
CA ALA A 114 -2.94 -4.03 -1.60
C ALA A 114 -3.62 -3.08 -0.61
N ILE A 115 -2.94 -2.73 0.49
CA ILE A 115 -3.48 -1.84 1.53
C ILE A 115 -3.63 -0.39 1.03
N PRO A 116 -2.61 0.25 0.42
CA PRO A 116 -2.77 1.57 -0.21
C PRO A 116 -3.93 1.64 -1.21
N LEU A 117 -4.03 0.63 -2.09
CA LEU A 117 -5.09 0.58 -3.10
C LEU A 117 -6.46 0.36 -2.46
N TYR A 118 -6.54 -0.50 -1.44
CA TYR A 118 -7.77 -0.73 -0.69
C TYR A 118 -8.27 0.56 -0.02
N ASP A 119 -7.42 1.31 0.69
CA ASP A 119 -7.83 2.57 1.33
C ASP A 119 -8.42 3.53 0.30
N MET A 120 -7.71 3.76 -0.80
CA MET A 120 -8.17 4.62 -1.89
C MET A 120 -9.51 4.15 -2.47
N ILE A 121 -9.62 2.87 -2.83
CA ILE A 121 -10.84 2.30 -3.41
C ILE A 121 -12.01 2.40 -2.44
N SER A 122 -11.80 2.11 -1.15
CA SER A 122 -12.84 2.18 -0.12
C SER A 122 -13.39 3.60 0.03
N VAL A 123 -12.52 4.61 -0.04
CA VAL A 123 -12.91 6.03 0.02
C VAL A 123 -13.67 6.43 -1.24
N VAL A 124 -13.18 6.05 -2.42
CA VAL A 124 -13.84 6.35 -3.70
C VAL A 124 -15.24 5.73 -3.76
N ILE A 125 -15.39 4.45 -3.40
CA ILE A 125 -16.70 3.77 -3.36
C ILE A 125 -17.64 4.46 -2.39
N GLN A 126 -17.17 4.82 -1.20
CA GLN A 126 -18.00 5.50 -0.21
C GLN A 126 -18.44 6.89 -0.68
N ARG A 127 -17.54 7.66 -1.33
CA ARG A 127 -17.87 8.97 -1.91
C ARG A 127 -18.93 8.86 -2.99
N TYR A 128 -18.75 7.89 -3.90
CA TYR A 128 -19.71 7.63 -4.97
C TYR A 128 -21.11 7.30 -4.42
N ARG A 129 -21.21 6.47 -3.38
CA ARG A 129 -22.49 6.08 -2.76
C ARG A 129 -23.24 7.24 -2.09
N ILE A 130 -22.54 8.29 -1.65
CA ILE A 130 -23.12 9.42 -0.89
C ILE A 130 -23.25 10.67 -1.79
N GLY A 131 -22.88 10.57 -3.08
CA GLY A 131 -23.01 11.68 -4.03
C GLY A 131 -22.03 12.83 -3.80
N TYR A 132 -20.95 12.62 -3.06
CA TYR A 132 -19.92 13.63 -2.81
C TYR A 132 -18.85 13.62 -3.91
N SER A 133 -18.22 14.79 -4.15
CA SER A 133 -17.09 14.91 -5.08
C SER A 133 -15.93 14.00 -4.66
N ILE A 134 -15.32 13.33 -5.63
CA ILE A 134 -14.16 12.44 -5.42
C ILE A 134 -12.93 13.25 -4.97
N PHE A 135 -12.89 14.57 -5.19
CA PHE A 135 -11.72 15.42 -4.94
C PHE A 135 -11.83 16.29 -3.68
N SER A 136 -12.89 16.17 -2.88
CA SER A 136 -13.02 16.95 -1.63
C SER A 136 -12.26 16.29 -0.46
N SER A 137 -11.49 17.07 0.30
CA SER A 137 -10.80 16.64 1.53
C SER A 137 -11.80 16.12 2.57
N ASP A 138 -11.58 14.91 3.11
CA ASP A 138 -12.47 14.31 4.11
C ASP A 138 -11.75 13.28 5.00
N CYS A 139 -12.17 13.19 6.27
CA CYS A 139 -11.61 12.38 7.35
C CYS A 139 -12.21 10.95 7.42
N ARG A 140 -12.47 10.31 6.27
CA ARG A 140 -13.12 8.98 6.19
C ARG A 140 -12.20 7.86 5.75
N HIS A 141 -10.90 8.04 5.83
CA HIS A 141 -9.92 7.00 5.52
C HIS A 141 -9.91 5.87 6.55
N PHE A 142 -9.34 4.73 6.17
CA PHE A 142 -9.24 3.53 7.01
C PHE A 142 -8.64 3.83 8.39
N SER A 143 -7.58 4.65 8.43
CA SER A 143 -6.95 5.17 9.65
C SER A 143 -7.93 5.86 10.60
N HIS A 144 -8.72 6.81 10.10
CA HIS A 144 -9.71 7.54 10.88
C HIS A 144 -10.85 6.62 11.33
N ARG A 145 -11.23 5.62 10.52
CA ARG A 145 -12.23 4.61 10.91
C ARG A 145 -11.72 3.73 12.07
N LEU A 146 -10.47 3.29 12.04
CA LEU A 146 -9.83 2.58 13.14
C LEU A 146 -9.79 3.40 14.43
N VAL A 147 -9.48 4.70 14.32
CA VAL A 147 -9.52 5.60 15.49
C VAL A 147 -10.93 5.74 16.04
N LYS A 148 -11.95 5.84 15.17
CA LYS A 148 -13.37 5.88 15.59
C LYS A 148 -13.84 4.59 16.28
N LEU A 149 -13.22 3.44 15.97
CA LEU A 149 -13.43 2.17 16.67
C LEU A 149 -12.83 2.14 18.10
N GLY A 150 -12.15 3.20 18.54
CA GLY A 150 -11.56 3.32 19.86
C GLY A 150 -10.07 3.01 19.92
N LEU A 151 -9.42 2.77 18.78
CA LEU A 151 -7.95 2.63 18.74
C LEU A 151 -7.27 4.00 18.89
N SER A 152 -6.13 4.01 19.57
CA SER A 152 -5.25 5.19 19.54
C SER A 152 -4.72 5.41 18.12
N LYS A 153 -4.39 6.65 17.74
CA LYS A 153 -3.77 6.95 16.43
C LYS A 153 -2.55 6.07 16.14
N ARG A 154 -1.71 5.83 17.16
CA ARG A 154 -0.54 4.94 17.06
C ARG A 154 -0.94 3.48 16.83
N SER A 155 -1.96 2.99 17.53
CA SER A 155 -2.46 1.63 17.35
C SER A 155 -3.03 1.44 15.94
N ALA A 156 -3.83 2.40 15.45
CA ALA A 156 -4.35 2.38 14.08
C ALA A 156 -3.23 2.36 13.04
N LEU A 157 -2.19 3.20 13.22
CA LEU A 157 -1.00 3.22 12.37
C LEU A 157 -0.30 1.86 12.32
N LEU A 158 -0.03 1.27 13.49
CA LEU A 158 0.64 -0.03 13.59
C LEU A 158 -0.20 -1.16 13.01
N THR A 159 -1.52 -1.14 13.16
CA THR A 159 -2.42 -2.10 12.51
C THR A 159 -2.30 -2.02 10.99
N ILE A 160 -2.24 -0.82 10.42
CA ILE A 160 -2.08 -0.63 8.97
C ILE A 160 -0.70 -1.11 8.50
N TYR A 161 0.37 -0.85 9.27
CA TYR A 161 1.71 -1.36 8.96
C TYR A 161 1.75 -2.89 8.96
N LEU A 162 1.16 -3.53 9.98
CA LEU A 162 1.09 -4.98 10.08
C LEU A 162 0.27 -5.58 8.94
N ALA A 163 -0.86 -4.98 8.58
CA ALA A 163 -1.65 -5.40 7.43
C ALA A 163 -0.86 -5.27 6.12
N THR A 164 -0.14 -4.15 5.94
CA THR A 164 0.70 -3.91 4.77
C THR A 164 1.82 -4.93 4.66
N LEU A 165 2.51 -5.23 5.77
CA LEU A 165 3.52 -6.29 5.82
C LEU A 165 2.93 -7.66 5.55
N ALA A 166 1.76 -7.98 6.11
CA ALA A 166 1.11 -9.26 5.90
C ALA A 166 0.77 -9.52 4.42
N THR A 167 0.32 -8.51 3.68
CA THR A 167 0.05 -8.65 2.23
C THR A 167 1.33 -8.54 1.39
N ALA A 168 2.26 -7.67 1.76
CA ALA A 168 3.46 -7.44 0.96
C ALA A 168 4.47 -8.59 1.09
N LEU A 169 4.72 -9.11 2.29
CA LEU A 169 5.70 -10.19 2.49
C LEU A 169 5.29 -11.48 1.77
N SER A 170 4.00 -11.79 1.69
CA SER A 170 3.54 -12.97 0.93
C SER A 170 3.73 -12.81 -0.58
N ALA A 171 3.82 -11.58 -1.10
CA ALA A 171 4.12 -11.32 -2.50
C ALA A 171 5.51 -11.84 -2.91
N ILE A 172 6.48 -11.89 -1.99
CA ILE A 172 7.85 -12.38 -2.26
C ILE A 172 7.82 -13.83 -2.77
N LEU A 173 6.82 -14.62 -2.35
CA LEU A 173 6.71 -16.04 -2.69
C LEU A 173 6.06 -16.27 -4.07
N LEU A 174 5.39 -15.27 -4.66
CA LEU A 174 4.65 -15.43 -5.92
C LEU A 174 5.50 -15.95 -7.09
N PRO A 175 6.73 -15.42 -7.35
CA PRO A 175 7.57 -15.92 -8.45
C PRO A 175 7.98 -17.38 -8.31
N LEU A 176 7.90 -17.95 -7.11
CA LEU A 176 8.25 -19.34 -6.80
C LEU A 176 7.01 -20.23 -6.60
N SER A 177 5.81 -19.65 -6.71
CA SER A 177 4.57 -20.31 -6.32
C SER A 177 4.04 -21.21 -7.43
N ASN A 178 3.54 -22.39 -7.05
CA ASN A 178 2.61 -23.16 -7.88
C ASN A 178 1.17 -22.61 -7.74
N TRP A 179 0.22 -23.18 -8.48
CA TRP A 179 -1.18 -22.75 -8.43
C TRP A 179 -1.79 -22.78 -7.02
N LEU A 180 -1.52 -23.82 -6.25
CA LEU A 180 -2.03 -23.95 -4.88
C LEU A 180 -1.48 -22.83 -3.98
N MET A 181 -0.17 -22.60 -4.02
CA MET A 181 0.48 -21.53 -3.26
C MET A 181 -0.05 -20.16 -3.67
N ALA A 182 -0.21 -19.91 -4.98
CA ALA A 182 -0.78 -18.65 -5.47
C ALA A 182 -2.20 -18.42 -4.92
N VAL A 183 -3.08 -19.43 -4.98
CA VAL A 183 -4.43 -19.35 -4.42
C VAL A 183 -4.40 -19.08 -2.91
N LEU A 184 -3.51 -19.73 -2.16
CA LEU A 184 -3.38 -19.50 -0.72
C LEU A 184 -2.88 -18.10 -0.40
N ILE A 185 -1.91 -17.58 -1.16
CA ILE A 185 -1.38 -16.22 -1.02
C ILE A 185 -2.48 -15.18 -1.30
N PHE A 186 -3.23 -15.34 -2.39
CA PHE A 186 -4.37 -14.46 -2.69
C PHE A 186 -5.50 -14.60 -1.66
N GLY A 187 -5.78 -15.82 -1.19
CA GLY A 187 -6.74 -16.08 -0.13
C GLY A 187 -6.35 -15.39 1.17
N GLN A 188 -5.07 -15.42 1.56
CA GLN A 188 -4.56 -14.72 2.73
C GLN A 188 -4.68 -13.20 2.56
N CYS A 189 -4.31 -12.64 1.41
CA CYS A 189 -4.50 -11.23 1.12
C CYS A 189 -5.98 -10.81 1.23
N LEU A 190 -6.88 -11.61 0.64
CA LEU A 190 -8.33 -11.39 0.72
C LEU A 190 -8.82 -11.44 2.17
N CYS A 191 -8.38 -12.42 2.98
CA CYS A 191 -8.72 -12.50 4.39
C CYS A 191 -8.30 -11.25 5.17
N VAL A 192 -7.09 -10.73 4.94
CA VAL A 192 -6.62 -9.48 5.57
C VAL A 192 -7.54 -8.31 5.20
N ILE A 193 -7.84 -8.15 3.91
CA ILE A 193 -8.74 -7.11 3.41
C ILE A 193 -10.16 -7.27 4.00
N LEU A 194 -10.68 -8.49 4.07
CA LEU A 194 -12.01 -8.75 4.61
C LEU A 194 -12.08 -8.49 6.11
N ILE A 195 -11.06 -8.85 6.88
CA ILE A 195 -10.98 -8.51 8.31
C ILE A 195 -11.06 -6.99 8.48
N ILE A 196 -10.28 -6.25 7.68
CA ILE A 196 -10.32 -4.80 7.67
C ILE A 196 -11.72 -4.28 7.32
N ALA A 197 -12.32 -4.77 6.24
CA ALA A 197 -13.66 -4.37 5.82
C ALA A 197 -14.73 -4.68 6.88
N ILE A 198 -14.67 -5.84 7.55
CA ILE A 198 -15.61 -6.21 8.61
C ILE A 198 -15.49 -5.26 9.82
N LEU A 199 -14.25 -4.93 10.21
CA LEU A 199 -14.02 -3.94 11.27
C LEU A 199 -14.63 -2.58 10.91
N GLU A 200 -14.57 -2.19 9.64
CA GLU A 200 -15.21 -0.97 9.16
C GLU A 200 -16.76 -1.03 9.20
N PHE A 201 -17.37 -2.12 8.73
CA PHE A 201 -18.83 -2.25 8.66
C PHE A 201 -19.50 -2.23 10.04
N ARG A 202 -18.92 -2.90 11.05
CA ARG A 202 -19.49 -2.96 12.41
C ARG A 202 -19.66 -1.59 13.06
N HIS A 203 -18.84 -0.61 12.71
CA HIS A 203 -18.96 0.73 13.30
C HIS A 203 -20.10 1.55 12.67
N ALA A 204 -20.40 1.33 11.39
CA ALA A 204 -21.46 2.05 10.69
C ALA A 204 -22.87 1.71 11.20
N GLU A 205 -23.07 0.49 11.74
CA GLU A 205 -24.32 0.09 12.41
C GLU A 205 -24.44 0.67 13.82
N ASN A 206 -23.35 0.73 14.59
CA ASN A 206 -23.35 1.26 15.96
C ASN A 206 -23.48 2.79 16.07
N SER A 207 -23.43 3.51 14.94
CA SER A 207 -23.55 4.96 14.88
C SER A 207 -24.85 5.45 14.21
N ARG A 208 -25.83 4.55 14.01
CA ARG A 208 -27.22 4.84 13.68
C ARG A 208 -28.11 4.60 14.90
#